data_AF-A0AAV4HNG0-F1
#
_entry.id   AF-A0AAV4HNG0-F1
#
_cell.length_a   1.000
_cell.length_b   1.000
_cell.length_c   1.000
_cell.angle_alpha   90.00
_cell.angle_beta   90.00
_cell.angle_gamma   90.00
#
_symmetry.space_group_name_H-M   'P 1'
#
loop_
_entity.id
_entity.type
_entity.pdbx_description
1 polymer ?
#
loop_
_entity_poly.entity_id
_entity_poly.type
_entity_poly.pdbx_seq_one_letter_code
_entity_poly.pdbx_strand_id
1 'polypeptide(L)'
;MTVPATTAFAVNSVNGWDIVNPLTYAPEKDECHLMKIDNLIDYFKFCFLNKAGCGRRPGFVMSFNEDSLLEEEQFTSISHPESNRFIDFVDVMNIMLDSSKRLDDRLGTLKTTLKTRKDHADRLESRGPTVIEGSECAICQLEYTTSGNHVASSLPCGHIFGKKCIYNLQSSEIENGRVGHQCPICRATYNSCEPGAIRRVLLGSKSNN
;
A
#
# COMPACT_ATOMS: atom_id res chain seq x y z
N MET A 1 -62.86 0.87 35.10
CA MET A 1 -62.48 -0.45 35.64
C MET A 1 -61.15 -0.82 35.00
N THR A 2 -60.08 -0.60 35.76
CA THR A 2 -58.69 -0.73 35.37
C THR A 2 -58.19 -2.12 35.72
N VAL A 3 -57.53 -2.79 34.77
CA VAL A 3 -56.82 -4.06 34.99
C VAL A 3 -55.41 -3.87 34.46
N PRO A 4 -54.35 -3.97 35.28
CA PRO A 4 -52.99 -4.04 34.78
C PRO A 4 -52.62 -5.50 34.49
N ALA A 5 -52.07 -5.74 33.31
CA ALA A 5 -51.42 -7.01 32.98
C ALA A 5 -50.02 -6.99 33.59
N THR A 6 -49.81 -7.82 34.61
CA THR A 6 -48.50 -8.15 35.19
C THR A 6 -47.84 -9.25 34.35
N THR A 7 -46.85 -8.88 33.54
CA THR A 7 -45.91 -9.84 32.94
C THR A 7 -44.75 -10.07 33.91
N ALA A 8 -44.72 -11.25 34.53
CA ALA A 8 -43.58 -11.74 35.29
C ALA A 8 -42.53 -12.34 34.32
N PHE A 9 -41.29 -11.85 34.40
CA PHE A 9 -40.14 -12.53 33.81
C PHE A 9 -39.39 -13.25 34.94
N ALA A 10 -39.36 -14.58 34.86
CA ALA A 10 -38.47 -15.39 35.67
C ALA A 10 -37.06 -15.35 35.04
N VAL A 11 -36.08 -14.88 35.79
CA VAL A 11 -34.66 -14.96 35.41
C VAL A 11 -34.06 -16.13 36.19
N ASN A 12 -33.82 -17.25 35.52
CA ASN A 12 -32.99 -18.32 36.08
C ASN A 12 -31.53 -17.90 35.98
N SER A 13 -30.97 -17.51 37.13
CA SER A 13 -29.55 -17.22 37.30
C SER A 13 -28.80 -18.53 37.53
N VAL A 14 -28.04 -18.98 36.55
CA VAL A 14 -27.03 -20.02 36.72
C VAL A 14 -25.78 -19.59 35.95
N ASN A 15 -24.70 -19.38 36.70
CA ASN A 15 -23.33 -19.11 36.28
C ASN A 15 -23.00 -17.63 35.96
N GLY A 16 -22.49 -16.95 36.99
CA GLY A 16 -21.90 -15.61 36.89
C GLY A 16 -20.65 -15.60 36.03
N TRP A 17 -20.82 -15.14 34.80
CA TRP A 17 -19.81 -14.49 33.98
C TRP A 17 -20.52 -13.32 33.30
N ASP A 18 -20.29 -12.10 33.79
CA ASP A 18 -20.83 -10.88 33.20
C ASP A 18 -20.17 -10.66 31.83
N ILE A 19 -20.82 -11.14 30.77
CA ILE A 19 -20.55 -10.71 29.40
C ILE A 19 -21.31 -9.40 29.21
N VAL A 20 -20.58 -8.29 29.31
CA VAL A 20 -21.09 -6.98 28.91
C VAL A 20 -21.40 -7.03 27.42
N ASN A 21 -22.69 -6.88 27.09
CA ASN A 21 -23.23 -6.92 25.74
C ASN A 21 -22.96 -5.56 25.05
N PRO A 22 -22.08 -5.45 24.03
CA PRO A 22 -21.82 -4.18 23.38
C PRO A 22 -22.79 -4.00 22.20
N LEU A 23 -24.08 -3.86 22.51
CA LEU A 23 -25.08 -3.44 21.53
C LEU A 23 -25.68 -2.12 22.00
N THR A 24 -24.92 -1.04 21.75
CA THR A 24 -25.38 0.29 21.32
C THR A 24 -24.23 1.29 21.51
N TYR A 25 -23.27 1.29 20.59
CA TYR A 25 -22.45 2.46 20.34
C TYR A 25 -22.09 2.48 18.86
N ALA A 26 -22.87 3.22 18.08
CA ALA A 26 -22.54 3.57 16.72
C ALA A 26 -21.83 4.93 16.76
N PRO A 27 -20.50 5.00 16.67
CA PRO A 27 -19.86 6.26 16.35
C PRO A 27 -20.13 6.59 14.89
N GLU A 28 -20.56 7.82 14.62
CA GLU A 28 -20.51 8.41 13.28
C GLU A 28 -19.05 8.39 12.81
N LYS A 29 -18.74 7.46 11.90
CA LYS A 29 -17.38 7.19 11.41
C LYS A 29 -17.11 8.02 10.16
N ASP A 30 -16.40 9.13 10.33
CA ASP A 30 -15.53 9.71 9.30
C ASP A 30 -14.18 10.19 9.86
N GLU A 31 -13.89 9.93 11.14
CA GLU A 31 -12.58 10.22 11.72
C GLU A 31 -11.83 8.92 12.00
N CYS A 32 -11.02 8.48 11.04
CA CYS A 32 -9.78 7.84 11.42
C CYS A 32 -9.01 8.88 12.25
N HIS A 33 -9.07 8.78 13.57
CA HIS A 33 -8.19 9.54 14.45
C HIS A 33 -6.73 9.24 14.03
N LEU A 34 -6.20 10.11 13.16
CA LEU A 34 -4.79 10.35 13.01
C LEU A 34 -4.33 10.86 14.38
N MET A 35 -3.97 9.93 15.28
CA MET A 35 -3.17 10.28 16.43
C MET A 35 -1.93 10.99 15.87
N LYS A 36 -1.73 12.25 16.27
CA LYS A 36 -0.48 12.96 16.02
C LYS A 36 0.60 12.20 16.76
N ILE A 37 1.40 11.44 16.02
CA ILE A 37 2.55 10.74 16.56
C ILE A 37 3.70 11.74 16.47
N ASP A 38 3.94 12.46 17.56
CA ASP A 38 4.97 13.49 17.64
C ASP A 38 6.39 12.89 17.76
N ASN A 39 6.53 11.55 17.81
CA ASN A 39 7.81 10.86 17.96
C ASN A 39 7.90 9.56 17.14
N LEU A 40 8.96 9.45 16.33
CA LEU A 40 9.27 8.27 15.50
C LEU A 40 9.33 6.96 16.30
N ILE A 41 9.71 7.03 17.58
CA ILE A 41 9.79 5.86 18.48
C ILE A 41 8.39 5.33 18.82
N ASP A 42 7.39 6.20 18.97
CA ASP A 42 6.02 5.80 19.27
C ASP A 42 5.31 5.20 18.05
N TYR A 43 5.68 5.66 16.84
CA TYR A 43 5.27 5.00 15.59
C TYR A 43 5.78 3.56 15.53
N PHE A 44 7.07 3.35 15.84
CA PHE A 44 7.65 2.00 15.87
C PHE A 44 6.99 1.12 16.95
N LYS A 45 6.73 1.63 18.16
CA LYS A 45 6.03 0.87 19.21
C LYS A 45 4.60 0.52 18.82
N PHE A 46 3.86 1.46 18.23
CA PHE A 46 2.48 1.22 17.77
C PHE A 46 2.43 0.15 16.67
N CYS A 47 3.33 0.23 15.68
CA CYS A 47 3.46 -0.79 14.63
C CYS A 47 3.94 -2.15 15.17
N PHE A 48 4.73 -2.18 16.25
CA PHE A 48 5.23 -3.43 16.82
C PHE A 48 4.20 -4.12 17.72
N LEU A 49 3.38 -3.36 18.44
CA LEU A 49 2.37 -3.86 19.38
C LEU A 49 1.03 -4.19 18.71
N ASN A 50 0.64 -3.50 17.63
CA ASN A 50 -0.58 -3.80 16.86
C ASN A 50 -0.34 -4.81 15.72
N LYS A 51 0.45 -5.87 15.98
CA LYS A 51 0.70 -6.99 15.04
C LYS A 51 -0.49 -7.93 14.82
N ALA A 52 -1.68 -7.61 15.34
CA ALA A 52 -2.91 -8.33 15.09
C ALA A 52 -3.76 -7.60 14.05
N GLY A 53 -3.53 -7.85 12.76
CA GLY A 53 -4.57 -7.57 11.76
C GLY A 53 -4.15 -7.16 10.35
N CYS A 54 -2.92 -6.68 10.12
CA CYS A 54 -2.47 -6.35 8.76
C CYS A 54 -1.48 -7.39 8.24
N GLY A 55 -1.88 -8.10 7.18
CA GLY A 55 -1.16 -9.20 6.56
C GLY A 55 0.30 -8.85 6.22
N ARG A 56 1.22 -9.68 6.71
CA ARG A 56 2.66 -9.55 6.47
C ARG A 56 2.99 -9.76 4.99
N ARG A 57 3.91 -8.95 4.46
CA ARG A 57 4.87 -9.40 3.42
C ARG A 57 6.02 -10.14 4.11
N PRO A 58 6.50 -11.28 3.59
CA PRO A 58 7.68 -11.94 4.13
C PRO A 58 8.95 -11.29 3.58
N GLY A 59 9.94 -11.09 4.47
CA GLY A 59 11.35 -11.08 4.09
C GLY A 59 12.04 -9.73 4.01
N PHE A 60 12.67 -9.33 5.12
CA PHE A 60 14.08 -8.91 5.10
C PHE A 60 14.61 -8.92 6.54
N VAL A 61 15.35 -9.97 6.90
CA VAL A 61 16.17 -9.99 8.13
C VAL A 61 17.57 -9.62 7.66
N MET A 62 18.02 -8.40 7.95
CA MET A 62 19.44 -8.08 7.84
C MET A 62 20.09 -8.45 9.17
N SER A 63 20.78 -9.59 9.20
CA SER A 63 21.80 -9.86 10.22
C SER A 63 23.09 -9.18 9.77
N PHE A 64 23.53 -8.18 10.53
CA PHE A 64 24.90 -7.70 10.46
C PHE A 64 25.71 -8.48 11.48
N ASN A 65 26.73 -9.22 11.01
CA ASN A 65 27.78 -9.77 11.86
C ASN A 65 28.94 -8.77 11.83
N GLU A 66 29.25 -8.17 12.98
CA GLU A 66 30.36 -7.20 13.16
C GLU A 66 31.64 -7.84 13.73
N ASP A 67 31.81 -9.16 13.63
CA ASP A 67 32.97 -9.85 14.18
C ASP A 67 33.84 -10.47 13.07
N SER A 68 34.73 -9.68 12.47
CA SER A 68 35.95 -10.16 11.79
C SER A 68 36.86 -8.98 11.44
N LEU A 69 37.67 -8.56 12.42
CA LEU A 69 38.81 -7.70 12.21
C LEU A 69 40.07 -8.43 12.68
N LEU A 70 41.05 -8.45 11.77
CA LEU A 70 42.47 -8.81 11.92
C LEU A 70 42.82 -10.30 11.79
N GLU A 71 42.79 -10.81 10.55
CA GLU A 71 43.84 -11.71 10.09
C GLU A 71 44.63 -11.02 8.97
N GLU A 72 45.90 -10.74 9.25
CA GLU A 72 46.89 -10.27 8.29
C GLU A 72 47.16 -11.38 7.28
N GLU A 73 46.49 -11.35 6.13
CA GLU A 73 46.82 -12.26 5.03
C GLU A 73 48.22 -11.95 4.50
N GLN A 74 49.15 -12.86 4.79
CA GLN A 74 50.47 -12.93 4.19
C GLN A 74 50.33 -13.12 2.67
N PHE A 75 50.57 -12.04 1.94
CA PHE A 75 50.64 -12.04 0.49
C PHE A 75 51.82 -12.92 0.04
N THR A 76 51.54 -14.17 -0.32
CA THR A 76 52.50 -15.04 -0.98
C THR A 76 52.71 -14.52 -2.40
N SER A 77 53.96 -14.13 -2.68
CA SER A 77 54.39 -13.62 -3.97
C SER A 77 54.35 -14.73 -5.02
N ILE A 78 53.30 -14.72 -5.85
CA ILE A 78 53.26 -15.50 -7.09
C ILE A 78 54.17 -14.80 -8.10
N SER A 79 55.44 -15.20 -8.16
CA SER A 79 56.37 -14.77 -9.19
C SER A 79 56.09 -15.53 -10.49
N HIS A 80 55.37 -14.88 -11.42
CA HIS A 80 55.35 -15.30 -12.81
C HIS A 80 56.57 -14.68 -13.53
N PRO A 81 57.58 -15.46 -13.92
CA PRO A 81 58.65 -14.97 -14.77
C PRO A 81 58.13 -14.86 -16.21
N GLU A 82 58.65 -13.90 -16.97
CA GLU A 82 58.51 -13.73 -18.43
C GLU A 82 57.46 -12.76 -19.00
N SER A 83 56.93 -11.81 -18.22
CA SER A 83 56.30 -10.61 -18.82
C SER A 83 56.57 -9.36 -18.00
N ASN A 84 57.80 -8.86 -18.08
CA ASN A 84 58.24 -7.62 -17.44
C ASN A 84 57.72 -6.37 -18.20
N ARG A 85 56.41 -6.31 -18.47
CA ARG A 85 55.76 -5.02 -18.75
C ARG A 85 55.48 -4.39 -17.39
N PHE A 86 56.43 -3.58 -16.94
CA PHE A 86 56.16 -2.62 -15.89
C PHE A 86 54.96 -1.78 -16.36
N ILE A 87 53.80 -1.96 -15.72
CA ILE A 87 52.66 -1.07 -15.94
C ILE A 87 53.10 0.27 -15.37
N ASP A 88 53.29 1.26 -16.24
CA ASP A 88 53.68 2.60 -15.80
C ASP A 88 52.56 3.15 -14.91
N PHE A 89 52.93 3.92 -13.89
CA PHE A 89 51.98 4.68 -13.08
C PHE A 89 51.03 5.51 -13.96
N VAL A 90 51.54 6.00 -15.09
CA VAL A 90 50.75 6.71 -16.11
C VAL A 90 49.63 5.83 -16.70
N ASP A 91 49.88 4.54 -16.95
CA ASP A 91 48.88 3.62 -17.48
C ASP A 91 47.77 3.34 -16.45
N VAL A 92 48.14 3.19 -15.18
CA VAL A 92 47.15 3.01 -14.09
C VAL A 92 46.25 4.24 -13.98
N MET A 93 46.82 5.45 -14.03
CA MET A 93 46.05 6.70 -13.99
C MET A 93 45.12 6.84 -15.21
N ASN A 94 45.57 6.45 -16.40
CA ASN A 94 44.73 6.46 -17.60
C ASN A 94 43.55 5.48 -17.50
N ILE A 95 43.75 4.29 -16.92
CA ILE A 95 42.67 3.31 -16.68
C ILE A 95 41.65 3.86 -15.69
N MET A 96 42.11 4.52 -14.62
CA MET A 96 41.22 5.14 -13.63
C MET A 96 40.41 6.31 -14.24
N LEU A 97 41.04 7.14 -15.06
CA LEU A 97 40.37 8.24 -15.77
C LEU A 97 39.32 7.72 -16.76
N ASP A 98 39.64 6.68 -17.55
CA ASP A 98 38.65 6.07 -18.46
C ASP A 98 37.48 5.45 -17.68
N SER A 99 37.76 4.82 -16.55
CA SER A 99 36.72 4.28 -15.66
C SER A 99 35.81 5.37 -15.11
N SER A 100 36.38 6.51 -14.70
CA SER A 100 35.60 7.67 -14.24
C SER A 100 34.68 8.20 -15.34
N LYS A 101 35.20 8.37 -16.55
CA LYS A 101 34.42 8.85 -17.69
C LYS A 101 33.25 7.91 -18.02
N ARG A 102 33.48 6.60 -17.99
CA ARG A 102 32.41 5.60 -18.20
C ARG A 102 31.32 5.68 -17.13
N LEU A 103 31.65 6.04 -15.89
CA LEU A 103 30.66 6.22 -14.84
C LEU A 103 29.80 7.47 -15.07
N ASP A 104 30.39 8.57 -15.52
CA ASP A 104 29.65 9.79 -15.86
C ASP A 104 28.67 9.56 -17.01
N ASP A 105 29.08 8.83 -18.05
CA ASP A 105 28.20 8.48 -19.18
C ASP A 105 27.02 7.59 -18.73
N ARG A 106 27.29 6.65 -17.81
CA ARG A 106 26.23 5.80 -17.22
C ARG A 106 25.28 6.61 -16.34
N LEU A 107 25.80 7.54 -15.55
CA LEU A 107 24.99 8.42 -14.71
C LEU A 107 24.11 9.34 -15.56
N GLY A 108 24.64 9.85 -16.67
CA GLY A 108 23.89 10.62 -17.66
C GLY A 108 22.71 9.81 -18.23
N THR A 109 22.97 8.57 -18.65
CA THR A 109 21.94 7.67 -19.20
C THR A 109 20.85 7.32 -18.19
N LEU A 110 21.21 7.13 -16.92
CA LEU A 110 20.23 6.89 -15.85
C LEU A 110 19.35 8.12 -15.60
N LYS A 111 19.95 9.32 -15.58
CA LYS A 111 19.21 10.58 -15.40
C LYS A 111 18.20 10.79 -16.53
N THR A 112 18.58 10.55 -17.79
CA THR A 112 17.65 10.67 -18.92
C THR A 112 16.51 9.64 -18.84
N THR A 113 16.83 8.39 -18.50
CA THR A 113 15.83 7.33 -18.32
C THR A 113 14.82 7.65 -17.20
N LEU A 114 15.30 8.19 -16.08
CA LEU A 114 14.43 8.61 -14.98
C LEU A 114 13.53 9.79 -15.38
N LYS A 115 14.06 10.75 -16.14
CA LYS A 115 13.27 11.88 -16.66
C LYS A 115 12.13 11.38 -17.57
N THR A 116 12.42 10.49 -18.51
CA THR A 116 11.40 9.92 -19.41
C THR A 116 10.32 9.15 -18.65
N ARG A 117 10.68 8.43 -17.57
CA ARG A 117 9.69 7.72 -16.72
C ARG A 117 8.79 8.69 -15.96
N LYS A 118 9.34 9.80 -15.47
CA LYS A 118 8.55 10.83 -14.79
C LYS A 118 7.54 11.46 -15.75
N ASP A 119 7.99 11.87 -16.94
CA ASP A 119 7.10 12.43 -17.96
C ASP A 119 5.99 11.44 -18.37
N HIS A 120 6.30 10.14 -18.42
CA HIS A 120 5.31 9.11 -18.69
C HIS A 120 4.31 8.92 -17.54
N ALA A 121 4.77 8.96 -16.30
CA ALA A 121 3.89 8.91 -15.12
C ALA A 121 2.95 10.11 -15.09
N ASP A 122 3.46 11.32 -15.30
CA ASP A 122 2.67 12.55 -15.34
C ASP A 122 1.62 12.53 -16.48
N ARG A 123 1.97 11.93 -17.64
CA ARG A 123 1.01 11.72 -18.76
C ARG A 123 -0.07 10.69 -18.45
N LEU A 124 0.23 9.67 -17.66
CA LEU A 124 -0.77 8.70 -17.20
C LEU A 124 -1.66 9.30 -16.12
N GLU A 125 -1.11 10.08 -15.19
CA GLU A 125 -1.89 10.77 -14.15
C GLU A 125 -2.82 11.83 -14.74
N SER A 126 -2.34 12.60 -15.72
CA SER A 126 -3.18 13.58 -16.43
C SER A 126 -4.28 12.94 -17.28
N ARG A 127 -4.14 11.67 -17.66
CA ARG A 127 -5.15 10.87 -18.36
C ARG A 127 -6.08 10.11 -17.42
N GLY A 128 -6.21 10.56 -16.16
CA GLY A 128 -7.02 9.91 -15.12
C GLY A 128 -8.26 9.21 -15.71
N PRO A 129 -8.54 7.97 -15.31
CA PRO A 129 -9.41 7.06 -16.04
C PRO A 129 -10.73 7.74 -16.41
N THR A 130 -10.89 8.09 -17.69
CA THR A 130 -12.09 8.77 -18.15
C THR A 130 -13.21 7.75 -18.24
N VAL A 131 -14.04 7.73 -17.21
CA VAL A 131 -15.30 6.99 -17.22
C VAL A 131 -16.21 7.65 -18.25
N ILE A 132 -16.59 6.90 -19.28
CA ILE A 132 -17.49 7.38 -20.31
C ILE A 132 -18.86 7.60 -19.68
N GLU A 133 -19.46 8.79 -19.86
CA GLU A 133 -20.85 9.04 -19.45
C GLU A 133 -21.78 7.96 -20.03
N GLY A 134 -22.57 7.35 -19.16
CA GLY A 134 -23.43 6.19 -19.45
C GLY A 134 -22.81 4.83 -19.12
N SER A 135 -21.60 4.77 -18.54
CA SER A 135 -21.09 3.49 -18.02
C SER A 135 -21.75 3.11 -16.70
N GLU A 136 -21.99 1.81 -16.52
CA GLU A 136 -22.65 1.24 -15.35
C GLU A 136 -21.65 0.59 -14.38
N CYS A 137 -21.99 0.60 -13.10
CA CYS A 137 -21.22 -0.07 -12.06
C CYS A 137 -21.32 -1.59 -12.19
N ALA A 138 -20.18 -2.27 -12.34
CA ALA A 138 -20.15 -3.74 -12.47
C ALA A 138 -20.66 -4.52 -11.24
N ILE A 139 -20.88 -3.88 -10.08
CA ILE A 139 -21.43 -4.53 -8.88
C ILE A 139 -22.96 -4.50 -8.86
N CYS A 140 -23.57 -3.34 -9.13
CA CYS A 140 -25.02 -3.16 -9.00
C CYS A 140 -25.74 -2.84 -10.32
N GLN A 141 -25.00 -2.71 -11.42
CA GLN A 141 -25.51 -2.40 -12.77
C GLN A 141 -26.32 -1.10 -12.84
N LEU A 142 -25.93 -0.09 -12.03
CA LEU A 142 -26.51 1.25 -12.07
C LEU A 142 -25.51 2.24 -12.65
N GLU A 143 -25.99 3.26 -13.34
CA GLU A 143 -25.17 4.35 -13.86
C GLU A 143 -24.46 5.13 -12.74
N TYR A 144 -23.25 5.62 -13.03
CA TYR A 144 -22.52 6.46 -12.08
C TYR A 144 -23.13 7.85 -11.97
N THR A 145 -23.24 8.35 -10.74
CA THR A 145 -23.71 9.71 -10.47
C THR A 145 -22.53 10.66 -10.26
N THR A 146 -22.65 11.91 -10.70
CA THR A 146 -21.64 12.96 -10.48
C THR A 146 -21.51 13.32 -8.99
N SER A 147 -22.61 13.19 -8.24
CA SER A 147 -22.71 13.45 -6.81
C SER A 147 -23.50 12.36 -6.08
N GLY A 148 -23.36 12.29 -4.75
CA GLY A 148 -24.10 11.37 -3.90
C GLY A 148 -23.41 10.02 -3.62
N ASN A 149 -24.22 8.98 -3.43
CA ASN A 149 -23.77 7.68 -2.94
C ASN A 149 -23.17 6.77 -4.02
N HIS A 150 -23.49 7.02 -5.30
CA HIS A 150 -23.09 6.19 -6.43
C HIS A 150 -22.01 6.84 -7.31
N VAL A 151 -21.11 7.59 -6.69
CA VAL A 151 -20.02 8.26 -7.41
C VAL A 151 -18.94 7.25 -7.83
N ALA A 152 -18.49 7.34 -9.09
CA ALA A 152 -17.43 6.51 -9.63
C ALA A 152 -16.14 6.64 -8.79
N SER A 153 -15.56 5.50 -8.43
CA SER A 153 -14.32 5.41 -7.66
C SER A 153 -13.50 4.21 -8.14
N SER A 154 -12.18 4.38 -8.28
CA SER A 154 -11.26 3.34 -8.74
C SER A 154 -10.56 2.66 -7.56
N LEU A 155 -10.45 1.34 -7.63
CA LEU A 155 -9.55 0.55 -6.77
C LEU A 155 -8.07 0.72 -7.22
N PRO A 156 -7.08 0.28 -6.42
CA PRO A 156 -5.66 0.38 -6.79
C PRO A 156 -5.31 -0.42 -8.06
N CYS A 157 -6.10 -1.44 -8.36
CA CYS A 157 -5.98 -2.22 -9.59
C CYS A 157 -6.54 -1.52 -10.84
N GLY A 158 -7.11 -0.32 -10.72
CA GLY A 158 -7.65 0.48 -11.82
C GLY A 158 -9.12 0.22 -12.16
N HIS A 159 -9.74 -0.85 -11.64
CA HIS A 159 -11.17 -1.11 -11.86
C HIS A 159 -12.07 -0.13 -11.09
N ILE A 160 -13.18 0.26 -11.73
CA ILE A 160 -14.04 1.36 -11.29
C ILE A 160 -15.40 0.83 -10.84
N PHE A 161 -15.87 1.30 -9.69
CA PHE A 161 -17.15 0.93 -9.08
C PHE A 161 -17.77 2.14 -8.38
N GLY A 162 -19.05 2.03 -8.00
CA GLY A 162 -19.68 3.05 -7.16
C GLY A 162 -19.08 3.03 -5.76
N LYS A 163 -18.75 4.21 -5.20
CA LYS A 163 -18.14 4.34 -3.87
C LYS A 163 -18.88 3.52 -2.79
N LYS A 164 -20.22 3.64 -2.73
CA LYS A 164 -21.04 2.86 -1.79
C LYS A 164 -21.02 1.36 -2.06
N CYS A 165 -20.92 0.93 -3.32
CA CYS A 165 -20.83 -0.49 -3.66
C CYS A 165 -19.52 -1.11 -3.19
N ILE A 166 -18.41 -0.37 -3.27
CA ILE A 166 -17.13 -0.83 -2.71
C ILE A 166 -17.27 -1.03 -1.20
N TYR A 167 -17.81 -0.06 -0.47
CA TYR A 167 -17.98 -0.20 0.99
C TYR A 167 -18.92 -1.33 1.37
N ASN A 168 -20.06 -1.46 0.70
CA ASN A 168 -20.99 -2.57 0.96
C ASN A 168 -20.33 -3.93 0.73
N LEU A 169 -19.53 -4.06 -0.34
CA LEU A 169 -18.77 -5.27 -0.62
C LEU A 169 -17.78 -5.55 0.52
N GLN A 170 -17.01 -4.55 0.94
CA GLN A 170 -16.06 -4.67 2.05
C GLN A 170 -16.74 -5.10 3.36
N SER A 171 -17.88 -4.48 3.71
CA SER A 171 -18.68 -4.85 4.87
C SER A 171 -19.13 -6.30 4.79
N SER A 172 -19.66 -6.73 3.64
CA SER A 172 -20.10 -8.12 3.46
C SER A 172 -18.95 -9.13 3.53
N GLU A 173 -17.75 -8.78 3.08
CA GLU A 173 -16.56 -9.65 3.20
C GLU A 173 -16.14 -9.82 4.66
N ILE A 174 -16.20 -8.75 5.45
CA ILE A 174 -15.89 -8.76 6.89
C ILE A 174 -16.91 -9.61 7.65
N GLU A 175 -18.22 -9.45 7.35
CA GLU A 175 -19.29 -10.26 7.96
C GLU A 175 -19.13 -11.76 7.65
N ASN A 176 -18.59 -12.09 6.47
CA ASN A 176 -18.27 -13.45 6.07
C ASN A 176 -16.90 -13.95 6.62
N GLY A 177 -16.23 -13.19 7.47
CA GLY A 177 -14.97 -13.57 8.11
C GLY A 177 -13.75 -13.57 7.17
N ARG A 178 -13.82 -12.89 6.02
CA ARG A 178 -12.68 -12.78 5.10
C ARG A 178 -11.69 -11.71 5.57
N VAL A 179 -10.40 -12.08 5.55
CA VAL A 179 -9.31 -11.17 5.89
C VAL A 179 -8.77 -10.56 4.59
N GLY A 180 -9.20 -9.32 4.31
CA GLY A 180 -8.79 -8.54 3.14
C GLY A 180 -9.85 -8.46 2.05
N HIS A 181 -9.71 -7.46 1.18
CA HIS A 181 -10.67 -7.14 0.14
C HIS A 181 -10.15 -7.47 -1.24
N GLN A 182 -11.03 -7.96 -2.12
CA GLN A 182 -10.67 -8.34 -3.49
C GLN A 182 -11.48 -7.57 -4.53
N CYS A 183 -10.84 -7.23 -5.65
CA CYS A 183 -11.54 -6.65 -6.79
C CYS A 183 -12.49 -7.69 -7.43
N PRO A 184 -13.78 -7.38 -7.66
CA PRO A 184 -14.71 -8.30 -8.33
C PRO A 184 -14.30 -8.71 -9.75
N ILE A 185 -13.52 -7.89 -10.45
CA ILE A 185 -13.13 -8.12 -11.85
C ILE A 185 -11.83 -8.92 -11.94
N CYS A 186 -10.74 -8.43 -11.34
CA CYS A 186 -9.41 -9.08 -11.47
C CYS A 186 -8.95 -9.85 -10.23
N ARG A 187 -9.73 -9.87 -9.14
CA ARG A 187 -9.40 -10.52 -7.86
C ARG A 187 -8.12 -10.02 -7.19
N ALA A 188 -7.53 -8.92 -7.66
CA ALA A 188 -6.42 -8.27 -6.97
C ALA A 188 -6.84 -7.85 -5.56
N THR A 189 -6.00 -8.17 -4.57
CA THR A 189 -6.23 -7.78 -3.18
C THR A 189 -5.85 -6.31 -2.97
N TYR A 190 -6.57 -5.65 -2.08
CA TYR A 190 -6.28 -4.26 -1.71
C TYR A 190 -6.56 -4.00 -0.23
N ASN A 191 -5.81 -3.06 0.34
CA ASN A 191 -5.92 -2.68 1.75
C ASN A 191 -6.81 -1.44 1.88
N SER A 192 -7.97 -1.57 2.52
CA SER A 192 -8.89 -0.44 2.73
C SER A 192 -8.36 0.60 3.71
N CYS A 193 -7.43 0.23 4.61
CA CYS A 193 -6.82 1.13 5.59
C CYS A 193 -5.75 2.06 5.01
N GLU A 194 -5.31 1.84 3.76
CA GLU A 194 -4.28 2.69 3.15
C GLU A 194 -4.91 4.00 2.65
N PRO A 195 -4.44 5.18 3.10
CA PRO A 195 -4.94 6.45 2.62
C PRO A 195 -4.86 6.52 1.09
N GLY A 196 -6.01 6.74 0.44
CA GLY A 196 -6.08 6.81 -1.03
C GLY A 196 -6.17 5.47 -1.76
N ALA A 197 -6.43 4.36 -1.06
CA ALA A 197 -6.70 3.06 -1.69
C ALA A 197 -7.93 3.11 -2.63
N ILE A 198 -8.94 3.89 -2.28
CA ILE A 198 -10.11 4.14 -3.13
C ILE A 198 -10.01 5.59 -3.61
N ARG A 199 -9.78 5.79 -4.91
CA ARG A 199 -9.66 7.12 -5.50
C ARG A 199 -10.95 7.51 -6.18
N ARG A 200 -11.40 8.75 -5.98
CA ARG A 200 -12.55 9.29 -6.71
C ARG A 200 -12.18 9.49 -8.17
N VAL A 201 -13.06 9.09 -9.08
CA VAL A 201 -12.89 9.32 -10.52
C VAL A 201 -13.82 10.45 -10.95
N LEU A 202 -13.29 11.43 -11.68
CA LEU A 202 -14.10 12.51 -12.24
C LEU A 202 -14.78 12.01 -13.52
N LEU A 203 -16.10 12.15 -13.59
CA LEU A 203 -16.85 11.89 -14.81
C LEU A 203 -16.55 13.02 -15.80
N GLY A 204 -16.06 12.68 -16.99
CA GLY A 204 -15.79 13.67 -18.04
C GLY A 204 -17.09 14.03 -18.74
N SER A 205 -17.48 15.30 -18.71
CA SER A 205 -18.62 15.79 -19.48
C SER A 205 -18.34 15.62 -20.97
N LYS A 206 -19.17 14.86 -21.71
CA LYS A 206 -19.07 14.86 -23.18
C LYS A 206 -19.37 16.27 -23.67
N SER A 207 -18.39 16.91 -24.28
CA SER A 207 -18.66 18.09 -25.10
C SER A 207 -19.40 17.62 -26.35
N ASN A 208 -20.70 17.90 -26.44
CA ASN A 208 -21.47 17.68 -27.66
C ASN A 208 -20.85 18.54 -28.77
N ASN A 209 -20.22 17.89 -29.75
CA ASN A 209 -19.58 18.52 -30.91
C ASN A 209 -20.35 18.16 -32.18
#